data_AF-A0A957U6Q7-F1
#
_entry.id   AF-A0A957U6Q7-F1
#
_cell.length_a   1.000
_cell.length_b   1.000
_cell.length_c   1.000
_cell.angle_alpha   90.00
_cell.angle_beta   90.00
_cell.angle_gamma   90.00
#
_symmetry.space_group_name_H-M   'P 1'
#
loop_
_entity.id
_entity.type
_entity.pdbx_description
1 polymer ?
#
loop_
_entity_poly.entity_id
_entity_poly.type
_entity_poly.pdbx_seq_one_letter_code
_entity_poly.pdbx_strand_id
1 'polypeptide(L)'
;MNRFAMASRLTRADLFAVATIVGGILSITYLHYSTAPGFIGLHAVYRYFYFLPIVYAALRFGYWGGLVAALVASILFAPHIVFKWGNFPEDSINDLLVVVVFLCVAIITGLTVDRLRSAQKAQRLTADELAASLHKLEEQGEELRRAERLSALGSLAGGLAHQIRNPVSIIRASAQLLESDGNAEERETAIVIEEESDRIEQLVQDLLRYADGAHPQLQPTD
;
A
#
# COMPACT_ATOMS: atom_id res chain seq x y z
N MET A 1 12.83 14.06 23.56
CA MET A 1 11.92 13.66 22.46
C MET A 1 10.49 13.70 23.00
N ASN A 2 9.82 14.85 22.86
CA ASN A 2 8.57 15.18 23.54
C ASN A 2 7.36 14.45 22.93
N ARG A 3 6.71 13.57 23.70
CA ARG A 3 5.44 12.90 23.34
C ARG A 3 4.19 13.80 23.47
N PHE A 4 4.36 15.11 23.66
CA PHE A 4 3.27 16.06 23.93
C PHE A 4 2.88 16.98 22.75
N ALA A 5 3.47 16.80 21.58
CA ALA A 5 3.17 17.63 20.40
C ALA A 5 2.32 16.88 19.37
N MET A 6 1.10 16.50 19.72
CA MET A 6 0.05 16.19 18.74
C MET A 6 -1.32 16.38 19.38
N ALA A 7 -1.71 17.64 19.63
CA ALA A 7 -3.11 17.97 19.76
C ALA A 7 -3.75 17.76 18.38
N SER A 8 -4.16 16.53 18.09
CA SER A 8 -5.04 16.25 16.97
C SER A 8 -6.28 17.12 17.14
N ARG A 9 -6.61 17.93 16.15
CA ARG A 9 -7.89 18.65 16.15
C ARG A 9 -8.98 17.59 16.18
N LEU A 10 -9.69 17.48 17.30
CA LEU A 10 -10.83 16.58 17.44
C LEU A 10 -11.80 16.83 16.28
N THR A 11 -12.09 15.78 15.51
CA THR A 11 -13.05 15.87 14.41
C THR A 11 -14.46 16.07 14.97
N ARG A 12 -15.40 16.56 14.15
CA ARG A 12 -16.82 16.63 14.55
C ARG A 12 -17.37 15.27 14.99
N ALA A 13 -16.89 14.19 14.36
CA ALA A 13 -17.24 12.82 14.73
C ALA A 13 -16.62 12.39 16.08
N ASP A 14 -15.40 12.84 16.40
CA ASP A 14 -14.80 12.61 17.73
C ASP A 14 -15.61 13.32 18.82
N LEU A 15 -15.99 14.58 18.59
CA LEU A 15 -16.80 15.36 19.52
C LEU A 15 -18.18 14.71 19.76
N PHE A 16 -18.84 14.26 18.69
CA PHE A 16 -20.10 13.54 18.80
C PHE A 16 -19.93 12.24 19.60
N ALA A 17 -18.90 11.44 19.31
CA ALA A 17 -18.63 10.21 20.03
C ALA A 17 -18.37 10.47 21.53
N VAL A 18 -17.59 11.50 21.88
CA VAL A 18 -17.38 11.91 23.27
C VAL A 18 -18.69 12.30 23.93
N ALA A 19 -19.53 13.10 23.26
CA ALA A 19 -20.84 13.48 23.78
C ALA A 19 -21.76 12.26 24.00
N THR A 20 -21.75 11.28 23.10
CA THR A 20 -22.49 10.02 23.26
C THR A 20 -22.00 9.21 24.46
N ILE A 21 -20.68 9.09 24.64
CA ILE A 21 -20.09 8.36 25.78
C ILE A 21 -20.48 9.05 27.09
N VAL A 22 -20.26 10.36 27.20
CA VAL A 22 -20.55 11.14 28.40
C VAL A 22 -22.04 11.13 28.70
N GLY A 23 -22.89 11.41 27.70
CA GLY A 23 -24.34 11.36 27.85
C GLY A 23 -24.83 9.98 28.29
N GLY A 24 -24.28 8.92 27.69
CA GLY A 24 -24.60 7.53 28.06
C GLY A 24 -24.26 7.24 29.53
N ILE A 25 -23.02 7.52 29.96
CA ILE A 25 -22.59 7.31 31.35
C ILE A 25 -23.47 8.10 32.32
N LEU A 26 -23.72 9.39 32.05
CA LEU A 26 -24.55 10.23 32.91
C LEU A 26 -26.00 9.75 32.99
N SER A 27 -26.58 9.33 31.87
CA SER A 27 -27.96 8.84 31.81
C SER A 27 -28.13 7.55 32.59
N ILE A 28 -27.20 6.61 32.44
CA ILE A 28 -27.19 5.35 33.18
C ILE A 28 -26.96 5.62 34.68
N THR A 29 -26.07 6.56 35.02
CA THR A 29 -25.83 6.98 36.41
C THR A 29 -27.11 7.53 37.03
N TYR A 30 -27.78 8.45 36.35
CA TYR A 30 -29.03 9.04 36.82
C TYR A 30 -30.11 7.96 37.05
N LEU A 31 -30.35 7.09 36.06
CA LEU A 31 -31.33 6.01 36.16
C LEU A 31 -31.03 5.07 37.33
N HIS A 32 -29.76 4.74 37.52
CA HIS A 32 -29.32 3.87 38.60
C HIS A 32 -29.58 4.48 39.99
N TYR A 33 -29.30 5.78 40.18
CA TYR A 33 -29.56 6.46 41.45
C TYR A 33 -31.05 6.72 41.70
N SER A 34 -31.84 6.93 40.65
CA SER A 34 -33.29 7.14 40.77
C SER A 34 -34.08 5.87 41.09
N THR A 35 -33.45 4.69 40.95
CA THR A 35 -34.12 3.41 41.18
C THR A 35 -34.24 3.12 42.67
N ALA A 36 -35.45 2.80 43.12
CA ALA A 36 -35.68 2.51 44.53
C ALA A 36 -34.94 1.22 44.97
N PRO A 37 -34.38 1.17 46.19
CA PRO A 37 -33.55 0.05 46.66
C PRO A 37 -34.19 -1.34 46.58
N GLY A 38 -35.53 -1.42 46.58
CA GLY A 38 -36.28 -2.68 46.49
C GLY A 38 -36.29 -3.33 45.10
N PHE A 39 -35.84 -2.65 44.05
CA PHE A 39 -35.80 -3.20 42.68
C PHE A 39 -34.40 -3.72 42.31
N ILE A 40 -33.98 -4.81 42.96
CA ILE A 40 -32.64 -5.41 42.80
C ILE A 40 -32.33 -5.74 41.33
N GLY A 41 -33.30 -6.25 40.58
CA GLY A 41 -33.14 -6.59 39.16
C GLY A 41 -32.83 -5.38 38.27
N LEU A 42 -33.49 -4.24 38.49
CA LEU A 42 -33.24 -3.03 37.71
C LEU A 42 -31.85 -2.44 37.98
N HIS A 43 -31.40 -2.44 39.24
CA HIS A 43 -30.03 -2.06 39.57
C HIS A 43 -28.99 -2.93 38.84
N ALA A 44 -29.22 -4.24 38.74
CA ALA A 44 -28.35 -5.15 38.00
C ALA A 44 -28.32 -4.83 36.49
N VAL A 45 -29.47 -4.52 35.89
CA VAL A 45 -29.57 -4.14 34.46
C VAL A 45 -28.78 -2.86 34.18
N TYR A 46 -28.92 -1.83 35.02
CA TYR A 46 -28.18 -0.57 34.81
C TYR A 46 -26.66 -0.74 34.96
N ARG A 47 -26.19 -1.61 35.87
CA ARG A 47 -24.77 -1.99 35.95
C ARG A 47 -24.26 -2.55 34.62
N TYR A 48 -25.04 -3.40 33.94
CA TYR A 48 -24.66 -3.93 32.64
C TYR A 48 -24.63 -2.86 31.53
N PHE A 49 -25.49 -1.84 31.61
CA PHE A 49 -25.48 -0.79 30.59
C PHE A 49 -24.21 0.06 30.58
N TYR A 50 -23.48 0.18 31.70
CA TYR A 50 -22.19 0.87 31.72
C TYR A 50 -21.13 0.24 30.80
N PHE A 51 -21.26 -1.05 30.45
CA PHE A 51 -20.34 -1.68 29.51
C PHE A 51 -20.44 -1.08 28.11
N LEU A 52 -21.62 -0.62 27.68
CA LEU A 52 -21.82 -0.05 26.34
C LEU A 52 -20.95 1.19 26.07
N PRO A 53 -21.00 2.27 26.89
CA PRO A 53 -20.16 3.44 26.66
C PRO A 53 -18.66 3.14 26.85
N ILE A 54 -18.29 2.22 27.75
CA ILE A 54 -16.89 1.81 27.95
C ILE A 54 -16.33 1.10 26.72
N VAL A 55 -17.05 0.09 26.22
CA VAL A 55 -16.67 -0.65 25.00
C VAL A 55 -16.67 0.28 23.80
N TYR A 56 -17.67 1.16 23.66
CA TYR A 56 -17.71 2.13 22.57
C TYR A 56 -16.52 3.10 22.62
N ALA A 57 -16.15 3.58 23.81
CA ALA A 57 -14.95 4.41 23.98
C ALA A 57 -13.67 3.68 23.59
N ALA A 58 -13.54 2.40 23.97
CA ALA A 58 -12.42 1.54 23.58
C ALA A 58 -12.36 1.33 22.05
N LEU A 59 -13.51 1.05 21.44
CA LEU A 59 -13.62 0.87 19.99
C LEU A 59 -13.30 2.15 19.21
N ARG A 60 -13.62 3.34 19.76
CA ARG A 60 -13.40 4.60 19.08
C ARG A 60 -12.00 5.16 19.30
N PHE A 61 -11.52 5.20 20.54
CA PHE A 61 -10.29 5.88 20.94
C PHE A 61 -9.20 4.92 21.45
N GLY A 62 -9.38 3.60 21.28
CA GLY A 62 -8.40 2.59 21.66
C GLY A 62 -8.30 2.40 23.17
N TYR A 63 -7.13 1.95 23.63
CA TYR A 63 -6.88 1.66 25.03
C TYR A 63 -7.21 2.82 25.97
N TRP A 64 -6.76 4.03 25.63
CA TRP A 64 -6.97 5.22 26.47
C TRP A 64 -8.44 5.64 26.55
N GLY A 65 -9.19 5.48 25.46
CA GLY A 65 -10.63 5.74 25.46
C GLY A 65 -11.39 4.87 26.44
N GLY A 66 -11.16 3.55 26.34
CA GLY A 66 -11.78 2.58 27.24
C GLY A 66 -11.40 2.82 28.68
N LEU A 67 -10.10 3.05 28.96
CA LEU A 67 -9.59 3.23 30.32
C LEU A 67 -10.17 4.49 30.98
N VAL A 68 -10.19 5.63 30.27
CA VAL A 68 -10.76 6.88 30.78
C VAL A 68 -12.27 6.73 31.02
N ALA A 69 -13.01 6.13 30.08
CA ALA A 69 -14.44 5.90 30.25
C ALA A 69 -14.75 4.99 31.44
N ALA A 70 -13.97 3.92 31.63
CA ALA A 70 -14.12 3.03 32.78
C ALA A 70 -13.80 3.73 34.10
N LEU A 71 -12.71 4.50 34.18
CA LEU A 71 -12.38 5.27 35.39
C LEU A 71 -13.47 6.28 35.75
N VAL A 72 -13.99 7.01 34.76
CA VAL A 72 -15.10 7.96 34.97
C VAL A 72 -16.37 7.24 35.43
N ALA A 73 -16.73 6.13 34.80
CA ALA A 73 -17.86 5.30 35.21
C ALA A 73 -17.69 4.76 36.64
N SER A 74 -16.49 4.30 36.99
CA SER A 74 -16.17 3.82 38.35
C SER A 74 -16.27 4.93 39.39
N ILE A 75 -15.78 6.13 39.11
CA ILE A 75 -15.88 7.28 40.02
C ILE A 75 -17.34 7.69 40.23
N LEU A 76 -18.17 7.69 39.18
CA LEU A 76 -19.59 8.03 39.29
C LEU A 76 -20.41 6.93 39.99
N PHE A 77 -19.99 5.68 39.87
CA PHE A 77 -20.61 4.54 40.54
C PHE A 77 -20.23 4.43 42.03
N ALA A 78 -19.01 4.82 42.41
CA ALA A 78 -18.47 4.61 43.75
C ALA A 78 -19.31 5.19 44.91
N PRO A 79 -19.89 6.41 44.84
CA PRO A 79 -20.69 6.93 45.95
C PRO A 79 -21.89 6.06 46.27
N HIS A 80 -22.50 5.39 45.27
CA HIS A 80 -23.61 4.46 45.49
C HIS A 80 -23.23 3.29 46.38
N ILE A 81 -22.00 2.79 46.23
CA ILE A 81 -21.45 1.72 47.08
C ILE A 81 -21.36 2.22 48.53
N VAL A 82 -20.79 3.41 48.72
CA VAL A 82 -20.56 4.01 50.06
C VAL A 82 -21.88 4.36 50.76
N PHE A 83 -22.86 4.94 50.04
CA PHE A 83 -24.15 5.30 50.62
C PHE A 83 -25.02 4.07 50.98
N LYS A 84 -24.88 2.94 50.28
CA LYS A 84 -25.54 1.67 50.65
C LYS A 84 -24.85 0.91 51.79
N TRP A 85 -23.55 1.09 51.99
CA TRP A 85 -22.76 0.43 53.04
C TRP A 85 -23.21 0.69 54.48
N GLY A 86 -24.02 1.73 54.72
CA GLY A 86 -24.61 1.98 56.04
C GLY A 86 -25.67 0.97 56.47
N ASN A 87 -26.29 0.21 55.54
CA ASN A 87 -27.53 -0.52 55.82
C ASN A 87 -27.52 -2.04 55.53
N PHE A 88 -26.70 -2.58 54.59
CA PHE A 88 -26.71 -4.02 54.24
C PHE A 88 -25.35 -4.55 53.72
N PRO A 89 -24.59 -5.34 54.51
CA PRO A 89 -23.24 -5.80 54.13
C PRO A 89 -23.18 -6.90 53.05
N GLU A 90 -24.22 -7.73 52.91
CA GLU A 90 -24.18 -8.99 52.13
C GLU A 90 -23.96 -8.80 50.61
N ASP A 91 -24.34 -7.65 50.03
CA ASP A 91 -24.22 -7.39 48.59
C ASP A 91 -22.95 -6.61 48.17
N SER A 92 -22.09 -6.22 49.13
CA SER A 92 -20.95 -5.31 48.91
C SER A 92 -19.91 -5.85 47.93
N ILE A 93 -19.75 -7.17 47.88
CA ILE A 93 -18.77 -7.84 47.00
C ILE A 93 -19.19 -7.68 45.53
N ASN A 94 -20.49 -7.79 45.24
CA ASN A 94 -21.00 -7.71 43.87
C ASN A 94 -20.75 -6.33 43.25
N ASP A 95 -20.87 -5.26 44.02
CA ASP A 95 -20.66 -3.89 43.52
C ASP A 95 -19.17 -3.54 43.36
N LEU A 96 -18.31 -4.05 44.25
CA LEU A 96 -16.86 -3.94 44.06
C LEU A 96 -16.39 -4.72 42.82
N LEU A 97 -16.91 -5.93 42.61
CA LEU A 97 -16.59 -6.75 41.44
C LEU A 97 -16.94 -6.05 40.13
N VAL A 98 -18.02 -5.27 40.07
CA VAL A 98 -18.40 -4.52 38.86
C VAL A 98 -17.33 -3.52 38.45
N VAL A 99 -16.76 -2.78 39.40
CA VAL A 99 -15.68 -1.82 39.13
C VAL A 99 -14.45 -2.52 38.56
N VAL A 100 -14.08 -3.67 39.14
CA VAL A 100 -13.00 -4.50 38.61
C VAL A 100 -13.31 -4.96 37.18
N VAL A 101 -14.55 -5.42 36.92
CA VAL A 101 -14.97 -5.87 35.59
C VAL A 101 -14.98 -4.71 34.59
N PHE A 102 -15.37 -3.49 34.96
CA PHE A 102 -15.27 -2.31 34.08
C PHE A 102 -13.84 -2.07 33.60
N LEU A 103 -12.87 -2.10 34.53
CA LEU A 103 -11.46 -1.93 34.20
C LEU A 103 -10.93 -3.08 33.34
N CYS A 104 -11.27 -4.33 33.69
CA CYS A 104 -10.89 -5.50 32.91
C CYS A 104 -11.44 -5.43 31.48
N VAL A 105 -12.72 -5.11 31.30
CA VAL A 105 -13.35 -4.96 29.98
C VAL A 105 -12.68 -3.84 29.19
N ALA A 106 -12.47 -2.66 29.79
CA ALA A 106 -11.79 -1.55 29.14
C ALA A 106 -10.38 -1.91 28.67
N ILE A 107 -9.60 -2.60 29.51
CA ILE A 107 -8.23 -3.02 29.19
C ILE A 107 -8.25 -4.07 28.08
N ILE A 108 -9.06 -5.13 28.21
CA ILE A 108 -9.11 -6.22 27.23
C ILE A 108 -9.58 -5.70 25.88
N THR A 109 -10.71 -4.99 25.85
CA THR A 109 -11.26 -4.43 24.60
C THR A 109 -10.29 -3.42 24.00
N GLY A 110 -9.79 -2.49 24.81
CA GLY A 110 -8.86 -1.45 24.35
C GLY A 110 -7.56 -2.01 23.76
N LEU A 111 -6.92 -2.96 24.45
CA LEU A 111 -5.72 -3.63 23.95
C LEU A 111 -6.01 -4.46 22.70
N THR A 112 -7.16 -5.13 22.63
CA THR A 112 -7.54 -5.92 21.45
C THR A 112 -7.75 -5.02 20.24
N VAL A 113 -8.43 -3.89 20.41
CA VAL A 113 -8.65 -2.89 19.35
C VAL A 113 -7.33 -2.32 18.86
N ASP A 114 -6.42 -1.96 19.76
CA ASP A 114 -5.13 -1.37 19.38
C ASP A 114 -4.21 -2.41 18.72
N ARG A 115 -4.23 -3.67 19.19
CA ARG A 115 -3.52 -4.78 18.54
C ARG A 115 -4.06 -5.04 17.14
N LEU A 116 -5.38 -5.09 16.98
CA LEU A 116 -6.02 -5.31 15.69
C LEU A 116 -5.68 -4.20 14.69
N ARG A 117 -5.80 -2.94 15.12
CA ARG A 117 -5.45 -1.76 14.29
C ARG A 117 -3.98 -1.77 13.89
N SER A 118 -3.09 -2.12 14.82
CA SER A 118 -1.65 -2.19 14.55
C SER A 118 -1.31 -3.32 13.57
N ALA A 119 -1.91 -4.50 13.74
CA ALA A 119 -1.74 -5.63 12.84
C ALA A 119 -2.27 -5.33 11.43
N GLN A 120 -3.45 -4.73 11.32
CA GLN A 120 -4.02 -4.31 10.03
C GLN A 120 -3.15 -3.27 9.33
N LYS A 121 -2.60 -2.30 10.07
CA LYS A 121 -1.70 -1.30 9.50
C LYS A 121 -0.41 -1.92 8.97
N ALA A 122 0.18 -2.86 9.72
CA ALA A 122 1.36 -3.59 9.27
C ALA A 122 1.07 -4.39 7.99
N GLN A 123 -0.06 -5.11 7.94
CA GLN A 123 -0.44 -5.90 6.76
C GLN A 123 -0.65 -5.02 5.51
N ARG A 124 -1.25 -3.84 5.67
CA ARG A 124 -1.45 -2.90 4.55
C ARG A 124 -0.12 -2.38 3.99
N LEU A 125 0.82 -2.02 4.87
CA LEU A 125 2.15 -1.58 4.43
C LEU A 125 2.86 -2.66 3.61
N THR A 126 2.85 -3.91 4.10
CA THR A 126 3.44 -5.04 3.37
C THR A 126 2.72 -5.30 2.04
N ALA A 127 1.40 -5.16 1.99
CA ALA A 127 0.63 -5.33 0.75
C ALA A 127 0.99 -4.24 -0.28
N ASP A 128 1.12 -2.99 0.15
CA ASP A 128 1.52 -1.87 -0.71
C ASP A 128 2.96 -2.05 -1.22
N GLU A 129 3.89 -2.50 -0.37
CA GLU A 129 5.28 -2.81 -0.76
C GLU A 129 5.36 -3.97 -1.77
N LEU A 130 4.55 -5.01 -1.58
CA LEU A 130 4.48 -6.13 -2.52
C LEU A 130 3.92 -5.68 -3.88
N ALA A 131 2.85 -4.89 -3.88
CA ALA A 131 2.25 -4.36 -5.11
C ALA A 131 3.26 -3.50 -5.90
N ALA A 132 4.01 -2.63 -5.22
CA ALA A 132 5.06 -1.84 -5.84
C ALA A 132 6.20 -2.70 -6.41
N SER A 133 6.59 -3.75 -5.69
CA SER A 133 7.65 -4.68 -6.14
C SER A 133 7.23 -5.48 -7.38
N LEU A 134 5.98 -5.95 -7.43
CA LEU A 134 5.44 -6.66 -8.58
C LEU A 134 5.40 -5.76 -9.83
N HIS A 135 4.92 -4.52 -9.68
CA HIS A 135 4.92 -3.55 -10.79
C HIS A 135 6.32 -3.34 -11.37
N LYS A 136 7.33 -3.20 -10.50
CA LYS A 136 8.72 -3.05 -10.92
C LYS A 136 9.25 -4.27 -11.67
N LEU A 137 8.89 -5.48 -11.22
CA LEU A 137 9.27 -6.72 -11.92
C LEU A 137 8.62 -6.83 -13.30
N GLU A 138 7.36 -6.40 -13.43
CA GLU A 138 6.66 -6.35 -14.72
C GLU A 138 7.35 -5.37 -15.69
N GLU A 139 7.69 -4.17 -15.24
CA GLU A 139 8.43 -3.18 -16.04
C GLU A 139 9.78 -3.73 -16.52
N GLN A 140 10.56 -4.32 -15.59
CA GLN A 140 11.85 -4.95 -15.93
C GLN A 140 11.68 -6.12 -16.91
N GLY A 141 10.61 -6.91 -16.77
CA GLY A 141 10.30 -8.00 -17.69
C GLY A 141 10.00 -7.51 -19.11
N GLU A 142 9.28 -6.40 -19.25
CA GLU A 142 9.01 -5.79 -20.55
C GLU A 142 10.26 -5.15 -21.19
N GLU A 143 11.13 -4.51 -20.39
CA GLU A 143 12.42 -4.02 -20.88
C GLU A 143 13.33 -5.15 -21.36
N LEU A 144 13.43 -6.25 -20.60
CA LEU A 144 14.17 -7.44 -21.00
C LEU A 144 13.65 -8.03 -22.30
N ARG A 145 12.32 -8.20 -22.43
CA ARG A 145 11.71 -8.69 -23.68
C ARG A 145 12.01 -7.78 -24.88
N ARG A 146 12.05 -6.46 -24.67
CA ARG A 146 12.42 -5.52 -25.74
C ARG A 146 13.89 -5.67 -26.13
N ALA A 147 14.78 -5.78 -25.14
CA ALA A 147 16.20 -5.99 -25.37
C ALA A 147 16.47 -7.32 -26.11
N GLU A 148 15.82 -8.42 -25.70
CA GLU A 148 15.91 -9.72 -26.37
C GLU A 148 15.47 -9.65 -27.84
N ARG A 149 14.35 -8.96 -28.13
CA ARG A 149 13.86 -8.78 -29.51
C ARG A 149 14.85 -7.98 -30.36
N LEU A 150 15.41 -6.90 -29.82
CA LEU A 150 16.38 -6.08 -30.52
C LEU A 150 17.69 -6.84 -30.78
N SER A 151 18.18 -7.60 -29.81
CA SER A 151 19.36 -8.44 -29.97
C SER A 151 19.15 -9.53 -31.04
N ALA A 152 17.98 -10.20 -31.03
CA ALA A 152 17.63 -11.18 -32.06
C ALA A 152 17.55 -10.53 -33.46
N LEU A 153 16.96 -9.34 -33.56
CA LEU A 153 16.91 -8.58 -34.81
C LEU A 153 18.31 -8.18 -35.29
N GLY A 154 19.20 -7.74 -34.39
CA GLY A 154 20.60 -7.41 -34.72
C GLY A 154 21.37 -8.62 -35.25
N SER A 155 21.24 -9.78 -34.59
CA SER A 155 21.87 -11.01 -35.07
C SER A 155 21.37 -11.44 -36.45
N LEU A 156 20.06 -11.34 -36.70
CA LEU A 156 19.48 -11.67 -38.00
C LEU A 156 19.88 -10.66 -39.08
N ALA A 157 19.87 -9.36 -38.76
CA ALA A 157 20.29 -8.30 -39.66
C ALA A 157 21.77 -8.44 -40.05
N GLY A 158 22.65 -8.78 -39.09
CA GLY A 158 24.07 -9.07 -39.35
C GLY A 158 24.26 -10.21 -40.35
N GLY A 159 23.54 -11.32 -40.16
CA GLY A 159 23.56 -12.46 -41.07
C GLY A 159 23.04 -12.14 -42.47
N LEU A 160 21.93 -11.39 -42.56
CA LEU A 160 21.34 -10.97 -43.83
C LEU A 160 22.22 -9.95 -44.56
N ALA A 161 22.80 -8.99 -43.84
CA ALA A 161 23.68 -7.98 -44.40
C ALA A 161 24.89 -8.61 -45.10
N HIS A 162 25.49 -9.63 -44.49
CA HIS A 162 26.57 -10.39 -45.13
C HIS A 162 26.10 -11.08 -46.41
N GLN A 163 24.89 -11.69 -46.38
CA GLN A 163 24.31 -12.34 -47.56
C GLN A 163 23.91 -11.38 -48.68
N ILE A 164 23.54 -10.12 -48.37
CA ILE A 164 23.22 -9.08 -49.36
C ILE A 164 24.50 -8.47 -49.95
N ARG A 165 25.53 -8.23 -49.14
CA ARG A 165 26.82 -7.72 -49.63
C ARG A 165 27.44 -8.60 -50.71
N ASN A 166 27.26 -9.92 -50.62
CA ASN A 166 27.81 -10.86 -51.59
C ASN A 166 27.30 -10.63 -53.03
N PRO A 167 25.99 -10.72 -53.33
CA PRO A 167 25.47 -10.45 -54.66
C PRO A 167 25.68 -9.00 -55.10
N VAL A 168 25.60 -8.00 -54.20
CA VAL A 168 25.88 -6.60 -54.53
C VAL A 168 27.33 -6.43 -55.00
N SER A 169 28.29 -7.08 -54.33
CA SER A 169 29.69 -7.08 -54.74
C SER A 169 29.89 -7.68 -56.14
N ILE A 170 29.15 -8.74 -56.48
CA ILE A 170 29.21 -9.38 -57.80
C ILE A 170 28.58 -8.47 -58.87
N ILE A 171 27.43 -7.84 -58.57
CA ILE A 171 26.75 -6.89 -59.48
C ILE A 171 27.68 -5.72 -59.78
N ARG A 172 28.30 -5.15 -58.74
CA ARG A 172 29.28 -4.06 -58.87
C ARG A 172 30.47 -4.47 -59.74
N ALA A 173 31.07 -5.63 -59.47
CA ALA A 173 32.19 -6.12 -60.29
C ALA A 173 31.80 -6.31 -61.75
N SER A 174 30.57 -6.78 -62.02
CA SER A 174 30.05 -6.92 -63.38
C SER A 174 29.82 -5.57 -64.07
N ALA A 175 29.32 -4.56 -63.33
CA ALA A 175 29.17 -3.20 -63.82
C ALA A 175 30.52 -2.57 -64.17
N GLN A 176 31.54 -2.75 -63.32
CA GLN A 176 32.89 -2.25 -63.57
C GLN A 176 33.52 -2.84 -64.85
N LEU A 177 33.24 -4.11 -65.17
CA LEU A 177 33.66 -4.73 -66.44
C LEU A 177 32.93 -4.14 -67.66
N LEU A 178 31.63 -3.87 -67.55
CA LEU A 178 30.85 -3.21 -68.59
C LEU A 178 31.30 -1.75 -68.80
N GLU A 179 31.70 -1.07 -67.72
CA GLU A 179 32.26 0.27 -67.80
C GLU A 179 33.63 0.27 -68.49
N SER A 180 34.47 -0.75 -68.29
CA SER A 180 35.79 -0.79 -68.93
C SER A 180 35.72 -1.17 -70.41
N ASP A 181 34.96 -2.22 -70.74
CA ASP A 181 35.04 -2.93 -72.03
C ASP A 181 33.80 -2.75 -72.91
N GLY A 182 32.74 -2.11 -72.40
CA GLY A 182 31.47 -1.92 -73.10
C GLY A 182 31.41 -0.72 -74.06
N ASN A 183 30.35 -0.69 -74.85
CA ASN A 183 30.01 0.44 -75.72
C ASN A 183 29.49 1.66 -74.92
N ALA A 184 29.23 2.79 -75.58
CA ALA A 184 28.85 4.04 -74.90
C ALA A 184 27.54 3.92 -74.09
N GLU A 185 26.56 3.15 -74.57
CA GLU A 185 25.28 2.92 -73.90
C GLU A 185 25.43 1.95 -72.72
N GLU A 186 26.28 0.92 -72.88
CA GLU A 186 26.64 -0.02 -71.82
C GLU A 186 27.41 0.67 -70.67
N ARG A 187 28.31 1.60 -70.99
CA ARG A 187 29.02 2.44 -70.02
C ARG A 187 28.08 3.31 -69.18
N GLU A 188 27.15 4.00 -69.83
CA GLU A 188 26.17 4.84 -69.13
C GLU A 188 25.30 3.99 -68.19
N THR A 189 24.92 2.79 -68.64
CA THR A 189 24.17 1.83 -67.82
C THR A 189 25.00 1.31 -66.64
N ALA A 190 26.29 1.04 -66.83
CA ALA A 190 27.19 0.55 -65.80
C ALA A 190 27.34 1.53 -64.62
N ILE A 191 27.47 2.83 -64.92
CA ILE A 191 27.56 3.89 -63.90
C ILE A 191 26.33 3.87 -62.98
N VAL A 192 25.13 3.77 -63.56
CA VAL A 192 23.88 3.71 -62.77
C VAL A 192 23.83 2.45 -61.89
N ILE A 193 24.29 1.31 -62.38
CA ILE A 193 24.33 0.06 -61.60
C ILE A 193 25.31 0.17 -60.44
N GLU A 194 26.47 0.79 -60.63
CA GLU A 194 27.43 1.01 -59.54
C GLU A 194 26.86 1.96 -58.48
N GLU A 195 26.26 3.08 -58.88
CA GLU A 195 25.61 4.03 -57.96
C GLU A 195 24.53 3.35 -57.10
N GLU A 196 23.68 2.51 -57.69
CA GLU A 196 22.65 1.80 -56.92
C GLU A 196 23.22 0.67 -56.06
N SER A 197 24.33 0.05 -56.46
CA SER A 197 25.03 -0.93 -55.63
C SER A 197 25.59 -0.28 -54.36
N ASP A 198 26.24 0.88 -54.50
CA ASP A 198 26.76 1.67 -53.37
C ASP A 198 25.62 2.15 -52.46
N ARG A 199 24.47 2.55 -53.04
CA ARG A 199 23.29 2.96 -52.28
C ARG A 199 22.69 1.81 -51.46
N ILE A 200 22.61 0.61 -52.02
CA ILE A 200 22.16 -0.59 -51.29
C ILE A 200 23.10 -0.89 -50.13
N GLU A 201 24.42 -0.77 -50.34
CA GLU A 201 25.40 -1.01 -49.28
C GLU A 201 25.26 -0.02 -48.11
N GLN A 202 25.03 1.27 -48.41
CA GLN A 202 24.73 2.28 -47.39
C GLN A 202 23.46 1.96 -46.59
N LEU A 203 22.38 1.57 -47.27
CA LEU A 203 21.11 1.19 -46.61
C LEU A 203 21.28 -0.02 -45.68
N VAL A 204 22.07 -1.02 -46.10
CA VAL A 204 22.40 -2.18 -45.26
C VAL A 204 23.23 -1.75 -44.04
N GLN A 205 24.18 -0.84 -44.22
CA GLN A 205 24.99 -0.31 -43.13
C GLN A 205 24.16 0.44 -42.08
N ASP A 206 23.21 1.27 -42.52
CA ASP A 206 22.35 2.04 -41.63
C ASP A 206 21.35 1.15 -40.86
N LEU A 207 20.82 0.11 -41.51
CA LEU A 207 20.00 -0.91 -40.86
C LEU A 207 20.77 -1.62 -39.73
N LEU A 208 22.04 -1.96 -39.96
CA LEU A 208 22.89 -2.60 -38.94
C LEU A 208 23.19 -1.67 -37.77
N ARG A 209 23.53 -0.40 -38.03
CA ARG A 209 23.77 0.60 -36.96
C ARG A 209 22.53 0.78 -36.07
N TYR A 210 21.34 0.78 -36.68
CA TYR A 210 20.09 0.88 -35.94
C TYR A 210 19.85 -0.33 -35.03
N ALA A 211 20.19 -1.54 -35.51
CA ALA A 211 20.02 -2.77 -34.75
C ALA A 211 21.07 -2.95 -33.63
N ASP A 212 22.33 -2.52 -33.85
CA ASP A 212 23.41 -2.59 -32.86
C ASP A 212 23.34 -1.50 -31.78
N GLY A 213 22.78 -0.32 -32.11
CA GLY A 213 22.61 0.80 -31.16
C GLY A 213 21.68 0.51 -29.97
N ALA A 214 21.02 -0.65 -29.97
CA ALA A 214 20.18 -1.14 -28.88
C ALA A 214 20.95 -1.88 -27.76
N HIS A 215 22.26 -2.08 -27.89
CA HIS A 215 23.09 -2.61 -26.81
C HIS A 215 23.59 -1.47 -25.90
N PRO A 216 23.09 -1.32 -24.65
CA PRO A 216 23.69 -0.41 -23.70
C PRO A 216 25.12 -0.91 -23.43
N GLN A 217 26.13 -0.10 -23.76
CA GLN A 217 27.47 -0.33 -23.26
C GLN A 217 27.41 -0.12 -21.74
N LEU A 218 27.38 -1.21 -20.98
CA LEU A 218 27.59 -1.19 -19.54
C LEU A 218 29.01 -0.69 -19.29
N GLN A 219 29.17 0.60 -19.04
CA GLN A 219 30.41 1.13 -18.47
C GLN A 219 30.49 0.67 -17.02
N PRO A 220 31.62 0.08 -16.57
CA PRO A 220 31.83 -0.19 -15.17
C PRO A 220 31.75 1.14 -14.42
N THR A 221 30.87 1.21 -13.42
CA THR A 221 30.88 2.33 -12.49
C THR A 221 32.03 2.09 -11.53
N ASP A 222 33.06 2.95 -11.60
CA ASP A 222 34.16 3.01 -10.63
C ASP A 222 33.67 3.44 -9.24
#